data_AF-A0A1H1RJM5-F1
#
_entry.id   AF-A0A1H1RJM5-F1
#
_cell.length_a   1.000
_cell.length_b   1.000
_cell.length_c   1.000
_cell.angle_alpha   90.00
_cell.angle_beta   90.00
_cell.angle_gamma   90.00
#
_symmetry.space_group_name_H-M   'P 1'
#
loop_
_entity.id
_entity.type
_entity.pdbx_description
1 polymer ?
#
loop_
_entity_poly.entity_id
_entity_poly.type
_entity_poly.pdbx_seq_one_letter_code
_entity_poly.pdbx_strand_id
1 'polypeptide(L)'
;MLKKYSILFGIIISLLLLLIATLYYPGGSQYDKNSIGYDWGNNYLSNLFGPKAVNGADNAAQLWAIAGMLFLCGSFALFFIDFSKKIPQKGAVRMIKYCGVSAMLFAFLAVTPYHDKMITIASTLALISMFYITIFVFKSKLHLFKALCIVCLIASYSCNYMYFTRSNVEFLPIMQKITLLITIAWVLSLQYFTQKADFQAVKNVSAK
;
A
#
# COMPACT_ATOMS: atom_id res chain seq x y z
N MET A 1 -2.73 -18.24 18.09
CA MET A 1 -3.72 -17.28 17.58
C MET A 1 -3.09 -15.97 17.09
N LEU A 2 -2.17 -15.34 17.83
CA LEU A 2 -1.49 -14.08 17.44
C LEU A 2 -0.80 -14.12 16.06
N LYS A 3 -0.09 -15.21 15.72
CA LYS A 3 0.55 -15.37 14.39
C LYS A 3 -0.44 -15.35 13.22
N LYS A 4 -1.69 -15.78 13.43
CA LYS A 4 -2.70 -15.85 12.36
C LYS A 4 -3.15 -14.45 11.95
N TYR A 5 -3.28 -13.54 12.90
CA TYR A 5 -3.84 -12.20 12.69
C TYR A 5 -2.80 -11.07 12.73
N SER A 6 -1.51 -11.40 12.66
CA SER A 6 -0.42 -10.43 12.76
C SER A 6 -0.53 -9.30 11.73
N ILE A 7 -0.90 -9.63 10.48
CA ILE A 7 -1.09 -8.65 9.40
C ILE A 7 -2.27 -7.72 9.72
N LEU A 8 -3.37 -8.25 10.26
CA LEU A 8 -4.54 -7.45 10.61
C LEU A 8 -4.22 -6.50 11.76
N PHE A 9 -3.61 -7.01 12.84
CA PHE A 9 -3.21 -6.19 13.97
C PHE A 9 -2.20 -5.12 13.59
N GLY A 10 -1.21 -5.45 12.76
CA GLY A 10 -0.24 -4.47 12.27
C GLY A 10 -0.87 -3.36 11.43
N ILE A 11 -1.85 -3.69 10.57
CA ILE A 11 -2.62 -2.68 9.84
C ILE A 11 -3.46 -1.81 10.79
N ILE A 12 -4.14 -2.40 11.78
CA ILE A 12 -4.93 -1.62 12.76
C ILE A 12 -4.02 -0.65 13.53
N ILE A 13 -2.89 -1.14 14.05
CA ILE A 13 -1.91 -0.30 14.75
C ILE A 13 -1.43 0.82 13.84
N SER A 14 -1.09 0.50 12.58
CA SER A 14 -0.68 1.48 11.59
C SER A 14 -1.72 2.59 11.37
N LEU A 15 -2.99 2.20 11.16
CA LEU A 15 -4.09 3.15 10.93
C LEU A 15 -4.34 4.03 12.15
N LEU A 16 -4.26 3.49 13.37
CA LEU A 16 -4.39 4.27 14.60
C LEU A 16 -3.24 5.28 14.75
N LEU A 17 -2.00 4.87 14.47
CA LEU A 17 -0.84 5.76 14.52
C LEU A 17 -0.91 6.87 13.46
N LEU A 18 -1.35 6.54 12.24
CA LEU A 18 -1.57 7.53 11.18
C LEU A 18 -2.72 8.47 11.53
N LEU A 19 -3.80 7.99 12.15
CA LEU A 19 -4.88 8.84 12.64
C LEU A 19 -4.37 9.80 13.71
N ILE A 20 -3.61 9.31 14.70
CA ILE A 20 -2.96 10.16 15.70
C ILE A 20 -2.06 11.20 15.00
N ALA A 21 -1.26 10.81 14.02
CA ALA A 21 -0.45 11.75 13.26
C ALA A 21 -1.29 12.88 12.63
N THR A 22 -2.45 12.58 12.04
CA THR A 22 -3.33 13.64 11.50
C THR A 22 -3.86 14.60 12.56
N LEU A 23 -4.08 14.13 13.79
CA LEU A 23 -4.56 14.96 14.90
C LEU A 23 -3.48 15.89 15.45
N TYR A 24 -2.21 15.51 15.34
CA TYR A 24 -1.06 16.29 15.80
C TYR A 24 -0.36 17.09 14.69
N TYR A 25 -0.89 17.04 13.46
CA TYR A 25 -0.30 17.77 12.34
C TYR A 25 -0.55 19.28 12.50
N PRO A 26 0.49 20.13 12.45
CA PRO A 26 0.34 21.56 12.78
C PRO A 26 -0.54 22.34 11.79
N GLY A 27 -0.44 22.03 10.49
CA GLY A 27 -1.15 22.78 9.47
C GLY A 27 -0.43 22.93 8.13
N GLY A 28 -1.11 23.60 7.23
CA GLY A 28 -0.71 23.83 5.85
C GLY A 28 -0.99 22.64 4.95
N SER A 29 -1.45 22.94 3.74
CA SER A 29 -1.68 22.01 2.65
C SER A 29 -1.11 22.57 1.35
N GLN A 30 -1.11 21.77 0.28
CA GLN A 30 -0.66 22.26 -1.03
C GLN A 30 -1.59 23.35 -1.59
N TYR A 31 -2.84 23.39 -1.13
CA TYR A 31 -3.85 24.37 -1.54
C TYR A 31 -3.80 25.64 -0.69
N ASP A 32 -3.74 25.48 0.64
CA ASP A 32 -3.65 26.58 1.60
C ASP A 32 -2.54 26.32 2.61
N LYS A 33 -1.47 27.13 2.55
CA LYS A 33 -0.33 27.03 3.47
C LYS A 33 -0.66 27.48 4.89
N ASN A 34 -1.72 28.27 5.07
CA ASN A 34 -2.10 28.82 6.37
C ASN A 34 -3.20 27.99 7.06
N SER A 35 -3.65 26.90 6.43
CA SER A 35 -4.65 26.01 7.02
C SER A 35 -4.16 25.47 8.37
N ILE A 36 -5.06 25.33 9.33
CA ILE A 36 -4.74 24.80 10.65
C ILE A 36 -5.10 23.32 10.67
N GLY A 37 -4.18 22.48 11.18
CA GLY A 37 -4.42 21.03 11.26
C GLY A 37 -4.29 20.28 9.94
N TYR A 38 -4.61 19.00 9.97
CA TYR A 38 -4.63 18.15 8.77
C TYR A 38 -5.93 18.29 7.98
N ASP A 39 -5.83 18.71 6.73
CA ASP A 39 -6.92 18.76 5.77
C ASP A 39 -7.01 17.44 4.99
N TRP A 40 -8.08 16.67 5.20
CA TRP A 40 -8.26 15.37 4.56
C TRP A 40 -8.40 15.43 3.03
N GLY A 41 -8.89 16.54 2.49
CA GLY A 41 -9.03 16.76 1.05
C GLY A 41 -7.73 17.24 0.41
N ASN A 42 -6.97 18.10 1.09
CA ASN A 42 -5.85 18.81 0.48
C ASN A 42 -4.46 18.34 0.94
N ASN A 43 -4.35 17.64 2.07
CA ASN A 43 -3.08 17.09 2.54
C ASN A 43 -2.81 15.69 2.02
N TYR A 44 -1.58 15.48 1.57
CA TYR A 44 -1.05 14.15 1.33
C TYR A 44 -0.78 13.46 2.67
N LEU A 45 -0.90 12.13 2.71
CA LEU A 45 -0.40 11.38 3.87
C LEU A 45 1.11 11.59 4.06
N SER A 46 1.84 11.80 2.96
CA SER A 46 3.28 12.07 3.01
C SER A 46 3.65 13.41 3.62
N ASN A 47 2.72 14.38 3.73
CA ASN A 47 2.98 15.63 4.46
C ASN A 47 3.27 15.36 5.94
N LEU A 48 2.78 14.25 6.49
CA LEU A 48 2.99 13.87 7.88
C LEU A 48 4.45 13.44 8.16
N PHE A 49 5.25 13.10 7.15
CA PHE A 49 6.60 12.55 7.34
C PHE A 49 7.70 13.62 7.45
N GLY A 50 7.42 14.86 7.05
CA GLY A 50 8.41 15.94 7.07
C GLY A 50 8.77 16.38 8.49
N PRO A 51 10.00 16.88 8.73
CA PRO A 51 10.36 17.47 10.03
C PRO A 51 9.61 18.79 10.29
N LYS A 52 9.24 19.48 9.22
CA LYS A 52 8.36 20.66 9.24
C LYS A 52 7.07 20.32 8.50
N ALA A 53 5.96 20.88 8.99
CA ALA A 53 4.70 20.86 8.28
C ALA A 53 4.72 21.85 7.11
N VAL A 54 3.71 21.80 6.24
CA VAL A 54 3.65 22.66 5.04
C VAL A 54 3.55 24.14 5.39
N ASN A 55 2.97 24.47 6.55
CA ASN A 55 2.95 25.84 7.08
C ASN A 55 4.29 26.30 7.70
N GLY A 56 5.31 25.46 7.72
CA GLY A 56 6.66 25.76 8.25
C GLY A 56 6.86 25.49 9.74
N ALA A 57 5.81 25.11 10.49
CA ALA A 57 5.91 24.76 11.91
C ALA A 57 6.61 23.40 12.12
N ASP A 58 7.17 23.18 13.31
CA ASP A 58 7.70 21.88 13.71
C ASP A 58 6.60 20.81 13.70
N ASN A 59 6.88 19.69 13.04
CA ASN A 59 5.87 18.66 12.81
C ASN A 59 5.83 17.63 13.95
N ALA A 60 5.01 17.90 14.96
CA ALA A 60 4.77 16.95 16.06
C ALA A 60 4.14 15.61 15.60
N ALA A 61 3.55 15.55 14.42
CA ALA A 61 2.99 14.32 13.86
C ALA A 61 4.03 13.33 13.33
N GLN A 62 5.27 13.77 13.11
CA GLN A 62 6.25 13.02 12.33
C GLN A 62 6.52 11.62 12.88
N LEU A 63 6.79 11.50 14.18
CA LEU A 63 7.13 10.22 14.80
C LEU A 63 5.95 9.23 14.73
N TRP A 64 4.73 9.71 14.95
CA TRP A 64 3.51 8.91 14.82
C TRP A 64 3.32 8.41 13.38
N ALA A 65 3.57 9.28 12.39
CA ALA A 65 3.46 8.94 10.98
C ALA A 65 4.50 7.90 10.54
N ILE A 66 5.76 8.07 10.96
CA ILE A 66 6.84 7.12 10.67
C ILE A 66 6.54 5.75 11.29
N ALA A 67 6.12 5.73 12.56
CA ALA A 67 5.72 4.48 13.22
C ALA A 67 4.55 3.82 12.50
N GLY A 68 3.51 4.59 12.13
CA GLY A 68 2.39 4.11 11.34
C GLY A 68 2.83 3.48 10.02
N MET A 69 3.73 4.15 9.29
CA MET A 69 4.27 3.66 8.02
C MET A 69 5.10 2.37 8.19
N LEU A 70 5.87 2.25 9.28
CA LEU A 70 6.63 1.05 9.61
C LEU A 70 5.70 -0.17 9.79
N PHE A 71 4.65 -0.03 10.58
CA PHE A 71 3.67 -1.09 10.80
C PHE A 71 2.90 -1.46 9.52
N LEU A 72 2.58 -0.48 8.68
CA LEU A 72 1.92 -0.72 7.39
C LEU A 72 2.81 -1.57 6.47
N CYS A 73 4.04 -1.10 6.25
CA CYS A 73 5.00 -1.74 5.36
C CYS A 73 5.37 -3.14 5.88
N GLY A 74 5.58 -3.29 7.18
CA GLY A 74 5.82 -4.59 7.80
C GLY A 74 4.66 -5.56 7.58
N SER A 75 3.42 -5.11 7.75
CA SER A 75 2.22 -5.93 7.54
C SER A 75 2.08 -6.37 6.09
N PHE A 76 2.30 -5.46 5.14
CA PHE A 76 2.24 -5.77 3.72
C PHE A 76 3.41 -6.67 3.27
N ALA A 77 4.60 -6.50 3.84
CA ALA A 77 5.74 -7.38 3.57
C ALA A 77 5.43 -8.82 4.02
N LEU A 78 4.85 -8.98 5.22
CA LEU A 78 4.37 -10.28 5.71
C LEU A 78 3.29 -10.86 4.79
N PHE A 79 2.35 -10.04 4.31
CA PHE A 79 1.38 -10.46 3.32
C PHE A 79 2.04 -11.03 2.06
N PHE A 80 2.99 -10.33 1.44
CA PHE A 80 3.65 -10.83 0.23
C PHE A 80 4.40 -12.14 0.48
N ILE A 81 5.03 -12.28 1.65
CA ILE A 81 5.68 -13.53 2.06
C ILE A 81 4.67 -14.66 2.18
N ASP A 82 3.56 -14.45 2.89
CA ASP A 82 2.58 -15.49 3.15
C ASP A 82 1.75 -15.85 1.91
N PHE A 83 1.33 -14.86 1.14
CA PHE A 83 0.62 -15.07 -0.11
C PHE A 83 1.47 -15.83 -1.11
N SER A 84 2.78 -15.55 -1.21
CA SER A 84 3.67 -16.26 -2.12
C SER A 84 3.67 -17.79 -1.87
N LYS A 85 3.51 -18.24 -0.62
CA LYS A 85 3.47 -19.67 -0.26
C LYS A 85 2.22 -20.39 -0.77
N LYS A 86 1.17 -19.64 -1.13
CA LYS A 86 -0.08 -20.18 -1.70
C LYS A 86 0.07 -20.51 -3.20
N ILE A 87 1.09 -19.96 -3.86
CA ILE A 87 1.28 -20.06 -5.31
C ILE A 87 2.11 -21.31 -5.69
N PRO A 88 1.67 -22.12 -6.67
CA PRO A 88 2.35 -23.36 -7.03
C PRO A 88 3.62 -23.17 -7.88
N GLN A 89 3.75 -22.06 -8.61
CA GLN A 89 4.85 -21.83 -9.57
C GLN A 89 6.03 -21.11 -8.92
N LYS A 90 7.20 -21.76 -8.85
CA LYS A 90 8.43 -21.23 -8.20
C LYS A 90 8.89 -19.87 -8.73
N GLY A 91 8.72 -19.59 -10.03
CA GLY A 91 9.05 -18.29 -10.62
C GLY A 91 8.17 -17.16 -10.05
N ALA A 92 6.85 -17.36 -10.07
CA ALA A 92 5.89 -16.41 -9.53
C ALA A 92 6.05 -16.22 -8.01
N VAL A 93 6.33 -17.29 -7.26
CA VAL A 93 6.62 -17.20 -5.81
C VAL A 93 7.76 -16.21 -5.56
N ARG A 94 8.86 -16.31 -6.32
CA ARG A 94 10.02 -15.41 -6.19
C ARG A 94 9.65 -13.97 -6.53
N MET A 95 8.93 -13.75 -7.63
CA MET A 95 8.51 -12.40 -8.04
C MET A 95 7.60 -11.75 -6.99
N ILE A 96 6.56 -12.45 -6.54
CA ILE A 96 5.62 -11.93 -5.54
C ILE A 96 6.36 -11.60 -4.24
N LYS A 97 7.20 -12.53 -3.76
CA LYS A 97 7.91 -12.35 -2.49
C LYS A 97 8.94 -11.23 -2.57
N TYR A 98 9.88 -11.29 -3.51
CA TYR A 98 11.00 -10.35 -3.53
C TYR A 98 10.59 -8.98 -4.04
N CYS A 99 9.79 -8.87 -5.11
CA CYS A 99 9.30 -7.56 -5.54
C CYS A 99 8.37 -6.96 -4.49
N GLY A 100 7.46 -7.75 -3.90
CA GLY A 100 6.56 -7.26 -2.86
C GLY A 100 7.26 -6.80 -1.58
N VAL A 101 8.20 -7.59 -1.05
CA VAL A 101 8.97 -7.21 0.15
C VAL A 101 9.87 -6.01 -0.11
N SER A 102 10.58 -5.99 -1.25
CA SER A 102 11.41 -4.84 -1.62
C SER A 102 10.57 -3.58 -1.83
N ALA A 103 9.37 -3.70 -2.43
CA ALA A 103 8.45 -2.59 -2.54
C ALA A 103 8.12 -1.98 -1.17
N MET A 104 7.90 -2.81 -0.15
CA MET A 104 7.60 -2.32 1.21
C MET A 104 8.81 -1.69 1.89
N LEU A 105 10.01 -2.21 1.64
CA LEU A 105 11.24 -1.57 2.10
C LEU A 105 11.38 -0.16 1.52
N PHE A 106 11.25 -0.02 0.19
CA PHE A 106 11.35 1.29 -0.45
C PHE A 106 10.17 2.20 -0.10
N ALA A 107 8.96 1.66 0.07
CA ALA A 107 7.82 2.45 0.54
C ALA A 107 8.08 3.03 1.93
N PHE A 108 8.66 2.27 2.85
CA PHE A 108 9.04 2.79 4.16
C PHE A 108 10.12 3.87 4.05
N LEU A 109 11.10 3.72 3.17
CA LEU A 109 12.12 4.75 2.92
C LEU A 109 11.55 6.05 2.33
N ALA A 110 10.29 6.08 1.90
CA ALA A 110 9.63 7.31 1.49
C ALA A 110 9.44 8.32 2.63
N VAL A 111 9.64 7.94 3.90
CA VAL A 111 9.64 8.91 5.02
C VAL A 111 10.91 9.78 5.06
N THR A 112 11.90 9.50 4.19
CA THR A 112 13.18 10.21 4.12
C THR A 112 13.14 11.34 3.07
N PRO A 113 14.16 12.22 3.00
CA PRO A 113 14.28 13.22 1.94
C PRO A 113 14.31 12.65 0.51
N TYR A 114 14.52 11.34 0.35
CA TYR A 114 14.48 10.67 -0.96
C TYR A 114 13.06 10.26 -1.40
N HIS A 115 12.02 10.81 -0.76
CA HIS A 115 10.60 10.48 -0.94
C HIS A 115 10.22 10.07 -2.36
N ASP A 116 10.35 10.99 -3.33
CA ASP A 116 9.89 10.77 -4.70
C ASP A 116 10.60 9.60 -5.39
N LYS A 117 11.91 9.45 -5.17
CA LYS A 117 12.69 8.33 -5.72
C LYS A 117 12.26 7.00 -5.11
N MET A 118 12.07 6.99 -3.79
CA MET A 118 11.68 5.79 -3.05
C MET A 118 10.26 5.34 -3.42
N ILE A 119 9.31 6.26 -3.55
CA ILE A 119 7.96 5.97 -4.03
C ILE A 119 7.96 5.40 -5.44
N THR A 120 8.79 5.95 -6.34
CA THR A 120 8.90 5.46 -7.73
C THR A 120 9.38 4.01 -7.79
N ILE A 121 10.42 3.67 -7.03
CA ILE A 121 10.94 2.30 -6.97
C ILE A 121 9.91 1.38 -6.31
N ALA A 122 9.31 1.82 -5.20
CA ALA A 122 8.33 1.05 -4.47
C ALA A 122 7.09 0.72 -5.31
N SER A 123 6.51 1.71 -5.99
CA SER A 123 5.31 1.52 -6.81
C SER A 123 5.57 0.59 -7.99
N THR A 124 6.72 0.71 -8.63
CA THR A 124 7.13 -0.19 -9.73
C THR A 124 7.20 -1.64 -9.27
N LEU A 125 7.89 -1.89 -8.16
CA LEU A 125 8.03 -3.24 -7.61
C LEU A 125 6.68 -3.80 -7.09
N ALA A 126 5.85 -2.95 -6.49
CA ALA A 126 4.52 -3.32 -6.03
C ALA A 126 3.64 -3.75 -7.21
N LEU A 127 3.62 -2.97 -8.31
CA LEU A 127 2.85 -3.29 -9.51
C LEU A 127 3.26 -4.62 -10.14
N ILE A 128 4.56 -4.93 -10.19
CA ILE A 128 5.05 -6.24 -10.65
C ILE A 128 4.46 -7.36 -9.78
N SER A 129 4.55 -7.23 -8.45
CA SER A 129 4.02 -8.24 -7.52
C SER A 129 2.50 -8.39 -7.66
N MET A 130 1.76 -7.27 -7.72
CA MET A 130 0.31 -7.25 -7.88
C MET A 130 -0.13 -7.87 -9.22
N PHE A 131 0.63 -7.65 -10.29
CA PHE A 131 0.37 -8.25 -11.59
C PHE A 131 0.45 -9.79 -11.52
N TYR A 132 1.52 -10.33 -10.93
CA TYR A 132 1.63 -11.78 -10.72
C TYR A 132 0.48 -12.33 -9.86
N ILE A 133 0.14 -11.67 -8.75
CA ILE A 133 -1.00 -12.08 -7.91
C ILE A 133 -2.29 -12.11 -8.74
N THR A 134 -2.53 -11.07 -9.53
CA THR A 134 -3.70 -10.96 -10.40
C THR A 134 -3.80 -12.11 -11.39
N ILE A 135 -2.70 -12.49 -12.05
CA ILE A 135 -2.68 -13.64 -12.97
C ILE A 135 -3.17 -14.92 -12.27
N PHE A 136 -2.69 -15.20 -11.06
CA PHE A 136 -3.09 -16.42 -10.34
C PHE A 136 -4.53 -16.36 -9.84
N VAL A 137 -4.99 -15.20 -9.39
CA VAL A 137 -6.40 -15.01 -9.01
C VAL A 137 -7.31 -15.18 -10.23
N PHE A 138 -6.92 -14.70 -11.41
CA PHE A 138 -7.70 -14.86 -12.64
C PHE A 138 -7.82 -16.30 -13.11
N LYS A 139 -6.77 -17.11 -12.90
CA LYS A 139 -6.79 -18.55 -13.20
C LYS A 139 -7.59 -19.38 -12.18
N SER A 140 -7.95 -18.81 -11.04
CA SER A 140 -8.79 -19.47 -10.02
C SER A 140 -10.29 -19.32 -10.33
N LYS A 141 -11.15 -19.99 -9.54
CA LYS A 141 -12.61 -19.86 -9.59
C LYS A 141 -13.14 -18.66 -8.77
N LEU A 142 -12.26 -17.83 -8.22
CA LEU A 142 -12.61 -16.78 -7.26
C LEU A 142 -13.05 -15.47 -7.94
N HIS A 143 -14.27 -15.44 -8.48
CA HIS A 143 -14.77 -14.29 -9.26
C HIS A 143 -14.74 -12.95 -8.51
N LEU A 144 -15.11 -12.93 -7.23
CA LEU A 144 -15.06 -11.71 -6.40
C LEU A 144 -13.64 -11.15 -6.28
N PHE A 145 -12.64 -12.01 -6.05
CA PHE A 145 -11.25 -11.56 -5.90
C PHE A 145 -10.63 -11.12 -7.23
N LYS A 146 -11.15 -11.59 -8.38
CA LYS A 146 -10.77 -11.05 -9.70
C LYS A 146 -11.16 -9.58 -9.82
N ALA A 147 -12.42 -9.25 -9.51
CA ALA A 147 -12.89 -7.87 -9.51
C ALA A 147 -12.08 -7.01 -8.54
N LEU A 148 -11.80 -7.52 -7.34
CA LEU A 148 -10.98 -6.81 -6.36
C LEU A 148 -9.55 -6.55 -6.84
N CYS A 149 -8.92 -7.50 -7.55
CA CYS A 149 -7.60 -7.29 -8.17
C CYS A 149 -7.66 -6.21 -9.26
N ILE A 150 -8.69 -6.22 -10.11
CA ILE A 150 -8.88 -5.19 -11.15
C ILE A 150 -9.02 -3.81 -10.51
N VAL A 151 -9.90 -3.65 -9.53
CA VAL A 151 -10.11 -2.38 -8.83
C VAL A 151 -8.82 -1.90 -8.17
N CYS A 152 -8.08 -2.79 -7.52
CA CYS A 152 -6.82 -2.45 -6.86
C CYS A 152 -5.73 -2.02 -7.86
N LEU A 153 -5.61 -2.71 -9.01
CA LEU A 153 -4.69 -2.33 -10.07
C LEU A 153 -5.08 -0.99 -10.70
N ILE A 154 -6.36 -0.79 -11.05
CA ILE A 154 -6.85 0.48 -11.63
C ILE A 154 -6.56 1.63 -10.67
N ALA A 155 -6.90 1.49 -9.38
CA ALA A 155 -6.62 2.52 -8.39
C ALA A 155 -5.11 2.84 -8.30
N SER A 156 -4.26 1.80 -8.27
CA SER A 156 -2.81 1.96 -8.23
C SER A 156 -2.24 2.63 -9.48
N TYR A 157 -2.69 2.23 -10.68
CA TYR A 157 -2.27 2.83 -11.94
C TYR A 157 -2.75 4.28 -12.07
N SER A 158 -4.00 4.57 -11.72
CA SER A 158 -4.55 5.93 -11.73
C SER A 158 -3.79 6.85 -10.78
N CYS A 159 -3.47 6.38 -9.56
CA CYS A 159 -2.68 7.17 -8.60
C CYS A 159 -1.26 7.44 -9.12
N ASN A 160 -0.58 6.43 -9.68
CA ASN A 160 0.74 6.62 -10.29
C ASN A 160 0.68 7.54 -11.51
N TYR A 161 -0.33 7.40 -12.37
CA TYR A 161 -0.53 8.25 -13.54
C TYR A 161 -0.62 9.73 -13.11
N MET A 162 -1.55 10.05 -12.20
CA MET A 162 -1.71 11.42 -11.68
C MET A 162 -0.42 11.97 -11.07
N TYR A 163 0.30 11.15 -10.31
CA TYR A 163 1.55 11.55 -9.67
C TYR A 163 2.66 11.86 -10.67
N PHE A 164 2.90 10.99 -11.66
CA PHE A 164 4.01 11.15 -12.61
C PHE A 164 3.73 12.13 -13.74
N THR A 165 2.51 12.17 -14.27
CA THR A 165 2.16 13.11 -15.33
C THR A 165 1.84 14.51 -14.80
N ARG A 166 1.73 14.66 -13.48
CA ARG A 166 1.24 15.88 -12.81
C ARG A 166 -0.16 16.30 -13.27
N SER A 167 -0.93 15.40 -13.88
CA SER A 167 -2.33 15.64 -14.21
C SER A 167 -3.20 15.50 -12.95
N ASN A 168 -4.21 16.35 -12.80
CA ASN A 168 -5.22 16.25 -11.74
C ASN A 168 -4.62 16.18 -10.31
N VAL A 169 -3.49 16.87 -10.07
CA VAL A 169 -2.78 16.86 -8.78
C VAL A 169 -3.62 17.35 -7.60
N GLU A 170 -4.65 18.14 -7.87
CA GLU A 170 -5.64 18.62 -6.90
C GLU A 170 -6.39 17.44 -6.24
N PHE A 171 -6.67 16.38 -7.00
CA PHE A 171 -7.39 15.20 -6.51
C PHE A 171 -6.46 14.11 -5.97
N LEU A 172 -5.15 14.24 -6.18
CA LEU A 172 -4.18 13.23 -5.80
C LEU A 172 -4.13 12.93 -4.30
N PRO A 173 -4.29 13.90 -3.37
CA PRO A 173 -4.34 13.60 -1.94
C PRO A 173 -5.51 12.69 -1.57
N ILE A 174 -6.67 12.86 -2.22
CA ILE A 174 -7.85 12.01 -2.02
C ILE A 174 -7.60 10.64 -2.64
N MET A 175 -7.09 10.62 -3.88
CA MET A 175 -6.81 9.38 -4.60
C MET A 175 -5.78 8.50 -3.88
N GLN A 176 -4.78 9.10 -3.22
CA GLN A 176 -3.80 8.40 -2.39
C GLN A 176 -4.47 7.63 -1.25
N LYS A 177 -5.41 8.27 -0.53
CA LYS A 177 -6.13 7.65 0.60
C LYS A 177 -7.08 6.55 0.14
N ILE A 178 -7.82 6.81 -0.94
CA ILE A 178 -8.70 5.80 -1.55
C ILE A 178 -7.90 4.57 -1.99
N THR A 179 -6.77 4.78 -2.67
CA THR A 179 -5.88 3.70 -3.12
C THR A 179 -5.33 2.91 -1.95
N LEU A 180 -4.94 3.57 -0.86
CA LEU A 180 -4.51 2.90 0.38
C LEU A 180 -5.61 2.00 0.95
N LEU A 181 -6.84 2.51 1.09
CA LEU A 181 -7.97 1.75 1.62
C LEU A 181 -8.30 0.53 0.74
N ILE A 182 -8.33 0.71 -0.58
CA ILE A 182 -8.54 -0.38 -1.54
C ILE A 182 -7.42 -1.42 -1.41
N THR A 183 -6.17 -0.98 -1.28
CA THR A 183 -5.02 -1.89 -1.15
C THR A 183 -5.09 -2.67 0.16
N ILE A 184 -5.46 -2.04 1.28
CA ILE A 184 -5.69 -2.72 2.56
C ILE A 184 -6.80 -3.77 2.42
N ALA A 185 -7.94 -3.40 1.83
CA ALA A 185 -9.04 -4.33 1.59
C ALA A 185 -8.60 -5.52 0.72
N TRP A 186 -7.82 -5.25 -0.32
CA TRP A 186 -7.24 -6.27 -1.20
C TRP A 186 -6.28 -7.21 -0.45
N VAL A 187 -5.35 -6.66 0.34
CA VAL A 187 -4.41 -7.44 1.17
C VAL A 187 -5.16 -8.33 2.16
N LEU A 188 -6.10 -7.79 2.93
CA LEU A 188 -6.85 -8.53 3.94
C LEU A 188 -7.73 -9.61 3.28
N SER A 189 -8.41 -9.27 2.19
CA SER A 189 -9.25 -10.20 1.44
C SER A 189 -8.44 -11.40 0.94
N LEU A 190 -7.33 -11.14 0.25
CA LEU A 190 -6.48 -12.21 -0.27
C LEU A 190 -5.77 -12.99 0.84
N GLN A 191 -5.41 -12.34 1.95
CA GLN A 191 -4.72 -13.03 3.03
C GLN A 191 -5.63 -14.03 3.73
N TYR A 192 -6.84 -13.61 4.11
CA TYR A 192 -7.69 -14.37 5.02
C TYR A 192 -8.75 -15.23 4.31
N PHE A 193 -9.10 -14.92 3.07
CA PHE A 193 -10.16 -15.63 2.33
C PHE A 193 -9.65 -16.43 1.13
N THR A 194 -8.33 -16.59 0.98
CA THR A 194 -7.75 -17.50 -0.01
C THR A 194 -6.81 -18.50 0.65
N GLN A 195 -6.75 -19.69 0.07
CA GLN A 195 -5.94 -20.81 0.53
C GLN A 195 -5.14 -21.40 -0.63
N LYS A 196 -4.16 -22.25 -0.30
CA LYS A 196 -3.30 -22.89 -1.30
C LYS A 196 -4.10 -23.75 -2.29
N ALA A 197 -5.18 -24.41 -1.84
CA ALA A 197 -6.04 -25.25 -2.67
C ALA A 197 -6.66 -24.47 -3.84
N ASP A 198 -7.00 -23.19 -3.64
CA ASP A 198 -7.61 -22.33 -4.65
C ASP A 198 -6.71 -22.12 -5.87
N PHE A 199 -5.39 -22.20 -5.67
CA PHE A 199 -4.38 -21.99 -6.71
C PHE A 199 -3.75 -23.28 -7.22
N GLN A 200 -3.99 -24.44 -6.58
CA GLN A 200 -3.46 -25.72 -7.02
C GLN A 200 -4.13 -26.24 -8.31
N ALA A 201 -5.42 -25.97 -8.49
CA ALA A 201 -6.15 -26.33 -9.72
C ALA A 201 -5.53 -25.70 -10.99
N VAL A 202 -4.83 -24.57 -10.85
CA VAL A 202 -4.15 -23.86 -11.94
C VAL A 202 -3.00 -24.68 -12.55
N LYS A 203 -2.37 -25.58 -11.76
CA LYS A 203 -1.28 -26.43 -12.24
C LYS A 203 -1.74 -27.39 -13.35
N ASN A 204 -2.98 -27.86 -13.29
CA ASN A 204 -3.50 -28.89 -14.20
C ASN A 204 -3.96 -28.34 -15.56
N VAL A 205 -4.19 -27.02 -15.66
CA VAL A 205 -4.64 -26.38 -16.91
C VAL A 205 -3.48 -25.98 -17.82
N SER A 206 -2.27 -25.84 -17.28
CA SER A 206 -1.07 -25.43 -18.03
C SER A 206 -0.14 -26.59 -18.45
N ALA A 207 -0.53 -27.83 -18.17
CA ALA A 207 0.22 -29.04 -18.51
C ALA A 207 -0.41 -29.84 -19.68
N LYS A 208 -1.33 -29.22 -20.42
CA LYS A 208 -1.83 -29.68 -21.72
C LYS A 208 -1.34 -28.70 -22.78
#